data_AF-A0A662RV36-F1
#
_entry.id   AF-A0A662RV36-F1
#
_cell.length_a   1.000
_cell.length_b   1.000
_cell.length_c   1.000
_cell.angle_alpha   90.00
_cell.angle_beta   90.00
_cell.angle_gamma   90.00
#
_symmetry.space_group_name_H-M   'P 1'
#
loop_
_entity.id
_entity.type
_entity.pdbx_description
1 polymer ?
#
loop_
_entity_poly.entity_id
_entity_poly.type
_entity_poly.pdbx_seq_one_letter_code
_entity_poly.pdbx_strand_id
1 'polypeptide(L)'
;MMLKKDEIEKFRKAYRSAMEDYWQEAQKFWESLDPEKRLLALIYVSKILYDHAREGGTYRYLIYERFGFGFEAYAPLQHFGLLDVHNLISGELNRER
;
A
#
# COMPACT_ATOMS: atom_id res chain seq x y z
N MET A 1 25.97 13.30 -1.83
CA MET A 1 25.68 14.57 -1.12
C MET A 1 24.74 14.23 0.04
N MET A 2 25.15 14.45 1.29
CA MET A 2 24.26 14.29 2.45
C MET A 2 23.42 15.55 2.61
N LEU A 3 22.10 15.38 2.79
CA LEU A 3 21.19 16.48 3.10
C LEU A 3 21.56 17.09 4.46
N LYS A 4 21.43 18.41 4.58
CA LYS A 4 21.62 19.10 5.87
C LYS A 4 20.50 18.69 6.83
N LYS A 5 20.77 18.72 8.14
CA LYS A 5 19.82 18.34 9.18
C LYS A 5 18.46 19.07 9.05
N ASP A 6 18.50 20.36 8.75
CA ASP A 6 17.29 21.17 8.59
C ASP A 6 16.47 20.79 7.35
N GLU A 7 17.13 20.34 6.28
CA GLU A 7 16.48 19.85 5.06
C GLU A 7 15.80 18.49 5.32
N ILE A 8 16.46 17.61 6.08
CA ILE A 8 15.88 16.33 6.53
C ILE A 8 14.65 16.58 7.40
N GLU A 9 14.69 17.54 8.32
CA GLU A 9 13.55 17.83 9.20
C GLU A 9 12.37 18.42 8.41
N LYS A 10 12.64 19.34 7.47
CA LYS A 10 11.61 19.86 6.57
C LYS A 10 10.96 18.75 5.74
N PHE A 11 11.76 17.86 5.17
CA PHE A 11 11.26 16.71 4.41
C PHE A 11 10.40 15.80 5.29
N ARG A 12 10.85 15.45 6.50
CA ARG A 12 10.08 14.61 7.45
C ARG A 12 8.73 15.24 7.80
N LYS A 13 8.71 16.56 8.06
CA LYS A 13 7.46 17.27 8.35
C LYS A 13 6.50 17.25 7.17
N ALA A 14 7.00 17.54 5.96
CA ALA A 14 6.20 17.52 4.74
C ALA A 14 5.66 16.11 4.44
N TYR A 15 6.50 15.08 4.57
CA TYR A 15 6.12 13.69 4.38
C TYR A 15 5.02 13.26 5.36
N ARG A 16 5.19 13.55 6.66
CA ARG A 16 4.16 13.24 7.67
C ARG A 16 2.83 13.93 7.38
N SER A 17 2.87 15.21 7.00
CA SER A 17 1.66 15.95 6.63
C SER A 17 0.95 15.30 5.45
N ALA A 18 1.68 14.98 4.38
CA ALA A 18 1.11 14.35 3.20
C ALA A 18 0.50 12.97 3.50
N MET A 19 1.14 12.16 4.36
CA MET A 19 0.60 10.87 4.75
C MET A 19 -0.65 11.01 5.63
N GLU A 20 -0.69 11.99 6.54
CA GLU A 20 -1.89 12.29 7.32
C GLU A 20 -3.06 12.70 6.39
N ASP A 21 -2.79 13.53 5.38
CA ASP A 21 -3.80 13.91 4.39
C ASP A 21 -4.35 12.68 3.64
N TYR A 22 -3.47 11.79 3.17
CA TYR A 22 -3.89 10.51 2.56
C TYR A 22 -4.76 9.66 3.50
N TRP A 23 -4.39 9.57 4.78
CA TRP A 23 -5.17 8.79 5.74
C TRP A 23 -6.58 9.36 5.93
N GLN A 24 -6.69 10.68 6.10
CA GLN A 24 -7.97 11.36 6.24
C GLN A 24 -8.85 11.22 4.99
N GLU A 25 -8.27 11.32 3.79
CA GLU A 25 -8.97 11.09 2.53
C GLU A 25 -9.43 9.65 2.39
N ALA A 26 -8.58 8.67 2.73
CA ALA A 26 -8.93 7.25 2.69
C ALA A 26 -10.09 6.92 3.65
N GLN A 27 -10.08 7.48 4.87
CA GLN A 27 -11.17 7.31 5.83
C GLN A 27 -12.47 7.92 5.32
N LYS A 28 -12.44 9.17 4.84
CA LYS A 28 -13.63 9.84 4.27
C LYS A 28 -14.19 9.07 3.08
N PHE A 29 -13.31 8.60 2.19
CA PHE A 29 -13.71 7.76 1.06
C PHE A 29 -14.38 6.49 1.54
N TRP A 30 -13.77 5.75 2.47
CA TRP A 30 -14.33 4.51 3.00
C TRP A 30 -15.70 4.72 3.67
N GLU A 31 -15.83 5.79 4.46
CA GLU A 31 -17.08 6.18 5.11
C GLU A 31 -18.18 6.53 4.10
N SER A 32 -17.82 7.10 2.95
CA SER A 32 -18.76 7.44 1.87
C SER A 32 -19.30 6.22 1.10
N LEU A 33 -18.63 5.07 1.17
CA LEU A 33 -19.07 3.86 0.48
C LEU A 33 -20.27 3.22 1.22
N ASP A 34 -21.28 2.82 0.45
CA ASP A 34 -22.33 1.95 0.96
C ASP A 34 -21.78 0.54 1.26
N PRO A 35 -22.49 -0.27 2.09
CA PRO A 35 -22.01 -1.59 2.48
C PRO A 35 -21.70 -2.54 1.32
N GLU A 36 -22.45 -2.46 0.23
CA GLU A 36 -22.22 -3.29 -0.96
C GLU A 36 -20.91 -2.93 -1.66
N LYS A 37 -20.65 -1.63 -1.87
CA LYS A 37 -19.38 -1.16 -2.45
C LYS A 37 -18.19 -1.51 -1.57
N ARG A 38 -18.32 -1.44 -0.24
CA ARG A 38 -17.26 -1.88 0.70
C ARG A 38 -16.96 -3.37 0.53
N LEU A 39 -18.00 -4.20 0.42
CA LEU A 39 -17.84 -5.63 0.19
C LEU A 39 -17.13 -5.91 -1.15
N LEU A 40 -17.57 -5.27 -2.23
CA LEU A 40 -16.94 -5.42 -3.55
C LEU A 40 -15.46 -5.01 -3.55
N ALA A 41 -15.12 -3.90 -2.88
CA ALA A 41 -13.74 -3.45 -2.74
C ALA A 41 -12.88 -4.47 -1.98
N LEU A 42 -13.39 -5.00 -0.86
CA LEU A 42 -12.68 -6.02 -0.09
C LEU A 42 -12.52 -7.33 -0.84
N ILE A 43 -13.53 -7.77 -1.60
CA ILE A 43 -13.45 -8.97 -2.45
C ILE A 43 -12.32 -8.81 -3.47
N TYR A 44 -12.29 -7.68 -4.18
CA TYR A 44 -11.27 -7.42 -5.21
C TYR A 44 -9.86 -7.42 -4.61
N VAL A 45 -9.65 -6.63 -3.55
CA VAL A 45 -8.34 -6.53 -2.88
C VAL A 45 -7.88 -7.88 -2.34
N SER A 46 -8.79 -8.64 -1.70
CA SER A 46 -8.47 -9.96 -1.16
C SER A 46 -8.08 -10.95 -2.25
N LYS A 47 -8.80 -10.95 -3.39
CA LYS A 47 -8.50 -11.87 -4.50
C LYS A 47 -7.13 -11.59 -5.11
N ILE A 48 -6.81 -10.32 -5.36
CA ILE A 48 -5.51 -9.92 -5.90
C ILE A 48 -4.37 -10.31 -4.96
N LEU A 49 -4.52 -10.07 -3.66
CA LEU A 49 -3.51 -10.47 -2.67
C LEU A 49 -3.35 -11.99 -2.60
N TYR A 50 -4.44 -12.75 -2.59
CA TYR A 50 -4.41 -14.20 -2.56
C TYR A 50 -3.71 -14.79 -3.79
N ASP A 51 -4.04 -14.32 -4.99
CA ASP A 51 -3.41 -14.78 -6.22
C ASP A 51 -1.93 -14.40 -6.27
N HIS A 52 -1.61 -13.16 -5.89
CA HIS A 52 -0.21 -12.72 -5.82
C HIS A 52 0.60 -13.57 -4.85
N ALA A 53 0.04 -13.91 -3.69
CA ALA A 53 0.72 -14.74 -2.72
C ALA A 53 1.03 -16.14 -3.28
N ARG A 54 0.12 -16.72 -4.07
CA ARG A 54 0.29 -18.05 -4.70
C ARG A 54 1.25 -18.06 -5.87
N GLU A 55 1.15 -17.06 -6.73
CA GLU A 55 1.90 -16.95 -7.97
C GLU A 55 3.28 -16.32 -7.75
N GLY A 56 3.43 -15.55 -6.68
CA GLY A 56 4.60 -14.76 -6.37
C GLY A 56 4.65 -13.44 -7.15
N GLY A 57 5.73 -12.70 -6.87
CA GLY A 57 6.04 -11.43 -7.48
C GLY A 57 6.77 -10.52 -6.52
N THR A 58 7.17 -9.35 -7.01
CA THR A 58 7.70 -8.28 -6.15
C THR A 58 6.57 -7.38 -5.68
N TYR A 59 6.81 -6.63 -4.61
CA TYR A 59 5.88 -5.59 -4.16
C TYR A 59 5.50 -4.60 -5.29
N ARG A 60 6.47 -4.21 -6.13
CA ARG A 60 6.21 -3.35 -7.31
C ARG A 60 5.32 -4.03 -8.34
N TYR A 61 5.50 -5.33 -8.56
CA TYR A 61 4.64 -6.10 -9.46
C TYR A 61 3.19 -6.18 -8.93
N LEU A 62 3.02 -6.34 -7.61
CA LEU A 62 1.70 -6.29 -6.98
C LEU A 62 0.99 -4.95 -7.25
N ILE A 63 1.66 -3.83 -6.98
CA ILE A 63 1.01 -2.52 -7.06
C ILE A 63 0.83 -2.03 -8.51
N TYR A 64 1.80 -2.25 -9.39
CA TYR A 64 1.77 -1.67 -10.75
C TYR A 64 1.03 -2.56 -11.74
N GLU A 65 1.26 -3.86 -11.71
CA GLU A 65 0.69 -4.77 -12.71
C GLU A 65 -0.64 -5.37 -12.25
N ARG A 66 -0.76 -5.76 -10.98
CA ARG A 66 -1.98 -6.43 -10.49
C ARG A 66 -3.06 -5.46 -10.02
N PHE A 67 -2.68 -4.43 -9.27
CA PHE A 67 -3.61 -3.37 -8.86
C PHE A 67 -3.76 -2.25 -9.90
N GLY A 68 -2.81 -2.11 -10.84
CA GLY A 68 -2.89 -1.12 -11.92
C GLY A 68 -2.57 0.31 -11.51
N PHE A 69 -1.86 0.52 -10.41
CA PHE A 69 -1.44 1.86 -9.97
C PHE A 69 -0.14 2.31 -10.65
N GLY A 70 0.11 3.62 -10.64
CA GLY A 70 1.41 4.17 -11.02
C GLY A 70 2.37 4.31 -9.83
N PHE A 71 3.53 4.93 -10.09
CA PHE A 71 4.60 5.11 -9.11
C PHE A 71 4.16 5.93 -7.87
N GLU A 72 3.11 6.74 -8.00
CA GLU A 72 2.52 7.52 -6.93
C GLU A 72 1.99 6.66 -5.79
N ALA A 73 1.58 5.42 -6.06
CA ALA A 73 1.02 4.54 -5.05
C ALA A 73 2.08 3.85 -4.19
N TYR A 74 3.35 3.83 -4.61
CA TYR A 74 4.41 3.11 -3.90
C TYR A 74 4.59 3.59 -2.45
N ALA A 75 4.81 4.89 -2.25
CA ALA A 75 5.11 5.44 -0.94
C ALA A 75 3.90 5.41 0.01
N PRO A 76 2.67 5.83 -0.40
CA PRO A 76 1.49 5.72 0.46
C PRO A 76 1.19 4.28 0.85
N LEU A 77 1.16 3.34 -0.11
CA LEU A 77 0.85 1.94 0.19
C LEU A 77 1.93 1.29 1.07
N GLN A 78 3.20 1.66 0.91
CA GLN A 78 4.26 1.22 1.81
C GLN A 78 4.05 1.82 3.21
N HIS A 79 3.74 3.11 3.30
CA HIS A 79 3.53 3.80 4.57
C HIS A 79 2.38 3.19 5.38
N PHE A 80 1.30 2.79 4.71
CA PHE A 80 0.14 2.14 5.31
C PHE A 80 0.23 0.61 5.36
N GLY A 81 1.44 0.04 5.24
CA GLY A 81 1.73 -1.34 5.62
C GLY A 81 1.53 -2.40 4.54
N LEU A 82 1.19 -2.05 3.30
CA LEU A 82 1.00 -3.04 2.24
C LEU A 82 2.30 -3.81 1.93
N LEU A 83 3.47 -3.16 2.05
CA LEU A 83 4.76 -3.83 1.88
C LEU A 83 4.99 -4.90 2.95
N ASP A 84 4.63 -4.59 4.20
CA ASP A 84 4.78 -5.54 5.31
C ASP A 84 3.82 -6.72 5.12
N VAL A 85 2.55 -6.46 4.75
CA VAL A 85 1.57 -7.50 4.40
C VAL A 85 2.08 -8.36 3.25
N HIS A 86 2.58 -7.76 2.16
CA HIS A 86 3.18 -8.46 1.04
C HIS A 86 4.33 -9.38 1.50
N ASN A 87 5.22 -8.87 2.35
CA ASN A 87 6.37 -9.65 2.82
C ASN A 87 5.95 -10.79 3.75
N LEU A 88 4.91 -10.61 4.56
CA LEU A 88 4.34 -11.68 5.37
C LEU A 88 3.77 -12.78 4.47
N ILE A 89 2.85 -12.46 3.56
CA ILE A 89 2.18 -13.48 2.72
C ILE A 89 3.16 -14.18 1.76
N SER A 90 4.09 -13.42 1.17
CA SER A 90 5.13 -13.99 0.29
C SER A 90 6.19 -14.76 1.08
N GLY A 91 6.46 -14.37 2.32
CA GLY A 91 7.39 -15.07 3.20
C GLY A 91 6.84 -16.38 3.75
N GLU A 92 5.54 -16.47 4.01
CA GLU A 92 4.90 -17.70 4.51
C GLU A 92 4.77 -18.77 3.43
N LEU A 93 4.28 -18.42 2.24
CA LEU A 93 4.05 -19.39 1.16
C LEU A 93 5.33 -19.90 0.48
N ASN A 94 6.44 -19.18 0.61
CA ASN A 94 7.75 -19.67 0.17
C ASN A 94 8.38 -20.70 1.12
N ARG A 95 7.83 -20.89 2.34
CA ARG A 95 8.29 -21.93 3.29
C ARG A 95 7.66 -23.31 3.02
N GLU A 96 6.64 -23.37 2.18
CA GLU A 96 5.93 -24.62 1.82
C GLU A 96 6.32 -25.16 0.43
N ARG A 97 7.31 -24.56 -0.25
CA ARG A 97 7.92 -25.06 -1.48
C ARG A 97 9.32 -25.62 -1.21
#